data_AF-A0A2W1LDA1-F1
#
_entry.id   AF-A0A2W1LDA1-F1
#
_cell.length_a   1.000
_cell.length_b   1.000
_cell.length_c   1.000
_cell.angle_alpha   90.00
_cell.angle_beta   90.00
_cell.angle_gamma   90.00
#
_symmetry.space_group_name_H-M   'P 1'
#
loop_
_entity.id
_entity.type
_entity.pdbx_description
1 polymer ?
#
loop_
_entity_poly.entity_id
_entity_poly.type
_entity_poly.pdbx_seq_one_letter_code
_entity_poly.pdbx_strand_id
1 'polypeptide(L)'
;MLGKLLAIFKGKSTTVSQAPIKKNSTSPKHKRIESTRIGELGEHKINIQLDQLPKDCKYLSDLLIPNAKSRTGYAQIDHVVISPYGLFVIETKNYNGEIKGGRSDKQWSVSNRFKMYNPLMQNYGHIKALESHLGKINQIKYISIISFTMRCRFSIDPDLRKIHSDELIVYDVELSEFIGRKLKRLEAEHSSELLTEEDINQIYNTLNRLNITDSQTKAEHVEKIKRSKG
;
A
#
# COMPACT_ATOMS: atom_id res chain seq x y z
N MET A 1 -10.88 -62.26 21.87
CA MET A 1 -11.73 -63.27 22.54
C MET A 1 -11.25 -63.38 23.98
N LEU A 2 -12.18 -63.19 24.93
CA LEU A 2 -12.10 -63.48 26.39
C LEU A 2 -11.08 -62.65 27.20
N GLY A 3 -11.42 -61.84 28.20
CA GLY A 3 -12.66 -61.64 28.95
C GLY A 3 -12.54 -62.10 30.41
N LYS A 4 -12.75 -61.16 31.35
CA LYS A 4 -13.15 -61.33 32.78
C LYS A 4 -12.03 -61.80 33.75
N LEU A 5 -11.95 -61.45 35.05
CA LEU A 5 -12.83 -60.73 36.00
C LEU A 5 -12.04 -60.33 37.30
N LEU A 6 -12.36 -59.15 37.86
CA LEU A 6 -12.48 -58.70 39.28
C LEU A 6 -11.77 -59.39 40.47
N ALA A 7 -11.20 -58.57 41.38
CA ALA A 7 -11.61 -58.43 42.80
C ALA A 7 -10.91 -57.22 43.49
N ILE A 8 -11.64 -56.17 43.89
CA ILE A 8 -12.06 -55.81 45.27
C ILE A 8 -10.94 -55.25 46.18
N PHE A 9 -10.97 -53.95 46.44
CA PHE A 9 -10.81 -53.41 47.80
C PHE A 9 -11.75 -52.21 48.01
N LYS A 10 -12.60 -52.35 49.03
CA LYS A 10 -13.54 -51.35 49.57
C LYS A 10 -12.76 -50.34 50.42
N GLY A 11 -13.08 -49.05 50.30
CA GLY A 11 -12.56 -48.01 51.19
C GLY A 11 -13.29 -46.68 51.07
N LYS A 12 -14.39 -46.56 51.81
CA LYS A 12 -15.10 -45.36 52.31
C LYS A 12 -15.19 -44.09 51.43
N SER A 13 -16.44 -43.78 51.09
CA SER A 13 -16.90 -42.49 50.57
C SER A 13 -16.69 -41.34 51.56
N THR A 14 -16.07 -40.26 51.08
CA THR A 14 -16.32 -38.92 51.61
C THR A 14 -16.42 -37.98 50.42
N THR A 15 -17.64 -37.58 50.10
CA THR A 15 -17.97 -36.61 49.06
C THR A 15 -17.55 -35.22 49.52
N VAL A 16 -16.50 -34.66 48.93
CA VAL A 16 -16.24 -33.22 48.93
C VAL A 16 -16.51 -32.72 47.52
N SER A 17 -17.59 -31.94 47.39
CA SER A 17 -17.97 -31.24 46.17
C SER A 17 -16.88 -30.25 45.78
N GLN A 18 -16.14 -30.55 44.70
CA GLN A 18 -15.26 -29.59 44.03
C GLN A 18 -16.00 -29.02 42.82
N ALA A 19 -16.29 -27.72 42.90
CA ALA A 19 -16.86 -26.94 41.81
C ALA A 19 -15.92 -26.97 40.58
N PRO A 20 -16.46 -26.97 39.35
CA PRO A 20 -15.65 -27.10 38.15
C PRO A 20 -14.79 -25.84 37.93
N ILE A 21 -13.47 -26.03 37.96
CA ILE A 21 -12.47 -25.05 37.56
C ILE A 21 -12.62 -24.84 36.04
N LYS A 22 -13.24 -23.71 35.65
CA LYS A 22 -13.21 -23.21 34.28
C LYS A 22 -11.78 -22.86 33.91
N LYS A 23 -11.15 -23.66 33.04
CA LYS A 23 -9.93 -23.29 32.32
C LYS A 23 -10.27 -22.15 31.35
N ASN A 24 -10.18 -20.91 31.82
CA ASN A 24 -10.12 -19.75 30.94
C ASN A 24 -8.72 -19.73 30.31
N SER A 25 -8.59 -20.32 29.12
CA SER A 25 -7.47 -20.06 28.23
C SER A 25 -7.57 -18.63 27.72
N THR A 26 -7.01 -17.68 28.47
CA THR A 26 -6.77 -16.32 27.98
C THR A 26 -5.61 -16.37 26.99
N SER A 27 -5.91 -16.66 25.73
CA SER A 27 -5.00 -16.38 24.61
C SER A 27 -4.61 -14.90 24.70
N PRO A 28 -3.30 -14.54 24.66
CA PRO A 28 -2.91 -13.15 24.73
C PRO A 28 -3.45 -12.44 23.48
N LYS A 29 -4.31 -11.44 23.69
CA LYS A 29 -4.73 -10.53 22.62
C LYS A 29 -3.45 -9.92 22.04
N HIS A 30 -3.10 -10.28 20.81
CA HIS A 30 -2.02 -9.61 20.07
C HIS A 30 -2.29 -8.10 20.12
N LYS A 31 -1.44 -7.38 20.84
CA LYS A 31 -1.49 -5.93 20.90
C LYS A 31 -1.36 -5.41 19.48
N ARG A 32 -2.30 -4.55 19.09
CA ARG A 32 -2.39 -3.85 17.80
C ARG A 32 -1.26 -2.83 17.67
N ILE A 33 -0.01 -3.30 17.65
CA ILE A 33 1.22 -2.49 17.48
C ILE A 33 1.73 -2.57 16.03
N GLU A 34 1.07 -3.34 15.15
CA GLU A 34 1.71 -3.80 13.90
C GLU A 34 1.31 -3.08 12.60
N SER A 35 0.31 -2.19 12.53
CA SER A 35 -0.05 -1.60 11.22
C SER A 35 0.90 -0.51 10.72
N THR A 36 1.48 0.29 11.62
CA THR A 36 2.34 1.45 11.26
C THR A 36 3.76 1.01 10.95
N ARG A 37 4.37 0.18 11.81
CA ARG A 37 5.73 -0.37 11.62
C ARG A 37 5.85 -1.27 10.38
N ILE A 38 4.76 -1.96 10.00
CA ILE A 38 4.70 -2.78 8.78
C ILE A 38 4.59 -1.91 7.52
N GLY A 39 4.01 -0.71 7.59
CA GLY A 39 4.03 0.29 6.52
C GLY A 39 5.44 0.85 6.29
N GLU A 40 6.07 1.37 7.36
CA GLU A 40 7.40 1.99 7.33
C GLU A 40 8.50 1.07 6.78
N LEU A 41 8.48 -0.23 7.13
CA LEU A 41 9.45 -1.21 6.61
C LEU A 41 9.24 -1.50 5.12
N GLY A 42 7.99 -1.47 4.64
CA GLY A 42 7.68 -1.58 3.23
C GLY A 42 8.24 -0.39 2.46
N GLU A 43 7.97 0.83 2.94
CA GLU A 43 8.42 2.09 2.35
C GLU A 43 9.96 2.18 2.27
N HIS A 44 10.68 1.73 3.31
CA HIS A 44 12.14 1.75 3.27
C HIS A 44 12.73 0.86 2.16
N LYS A 45 12.15 -0.33 1.94
CA LYS A 45 12.55 -1.22 0.83
C LYS A 45 12.28 -0.60 -0.54
N ILE A 46 11.23 0.21 -0.65
CA ILE A 46 10.93 0.94 -1.88
C ILE A 46 12.00 2.02 -2.10
N ASN A 47 12.34 2.83 -1.10
CA ASN A 47 13.36 3.87 -1.23
C ASN A 47 14.71 3.33 -1.72
N ILE A 48 15.16 2.19 -1.17
CA ILE A 48 16.41 1.52 -1.61
C ILE A 48 16.35 1.17 -3.12
N GLN A 49 15.19 0.75 -3.62
CA GLN A 49 15.03 0.46 -5.05
C GLN A 49 14.96 1.73 -5.89
N LEU A 50 14.36 2.80 -5.36
CA LEU A 50 14.27 4.09 -6.05
C LEU A 50 15.64 4.77 -6.16
N ASP A 51 16.53 4.58 -5.19
CA ASP A 51 17.93 5.04 -5.24
C ASP A 51 18.74 4.41 -6.38
N GLN A 52 18.27 3.29 -6.95
CA GLN A 52 18.90 2.58 -8.06
C GLN A 52 18.37 3.02 -9.43
N LEU A 53 17.41 3.95 -9.48
CA LEU A 53 16.89 4.46 -10.74
C LEU A 53 17.94 5.30 -11.48
N PRO A 54 17.78 5.48 -12.81
CA PRO A 54 18.64 6.36 -13.60
C PRO A 54 18.80 7.77 -12.97
N LYS A 55 19.96 8.40 -13.17
CA LYS A 55 20.33 9.68 -12.51
C LYS A 55 19.48 10.88 -12.94
N ASP A 56 18.84 10.77 -14.09
CA ASP A 56 17.88 11.75 -14.62
C ASP A 56 16.51 11.66 -13.93
N CYS A 57 16.28 10.63 -13.10
CA CYS A 57 15.09 10.50 -12.28
C CYS A 57 15.30 11.11 -10.89
N LYS A 58 14.24 11.69 -10.35
CA LYS A 58 14.15 12.10 -8.93
C LYS A 58 12.98 11.40 -8.27
N TYR A 59 12.97 11.31 -6.94
CA TYR A 59 11.80 10.82 -6.23
C TYR A 59 11.57 11.53 -4.91
N LEU A 60 10.32 11.52 -4.47
CA LEU A 60 9.86 11.99 -3.16
C LEU A 60 9.04 10.89 -2.51
N SER A 61 9.07 10.83 -1.18
CA SER A 61 8.36 9.81 -0.39
C SER A 61 7.59 10.44 0.77
N ASP A 62 6.53 9.77 1.23
CA ASP A 62 5.63 10.20 2.30
C ASP A 62 5.16 11.67 2.14
N LEU A 63 4.60 11.94 0.96
CA LEU A 63 4.08 13.25 0.60
C LEU A 63 2.68 13.44 1.17
N LEU A 64 2.50 14.42 2.06
CA LEU A 64 1.19 14.90 2.47
C LEU A 64 0.90 16.24 1.79
N ILE A 65 0.05 16.24 0.77
CA ILE A 65 -0.27 17.45 0.00
C ILE A 65 -1.73 17.88 0.18
N PRO A 66 -2.04 19.18 0.07
CA PRO A 66 -3.42 19.65 0.10
C PRO A 66 -4.28 19.00 -1.00
N ASN A 67 -5.49 18.59 -0.65
CA ASN A 67 -6.49 18.08 -1.60
C ASN A 67 -7.88 18.45 -1.10
N ALA A 68 -8.41 19.57 -1.56
CA ALA A 68 -9.73 20.08 -1.15
C ALA A 68 -10.89 19.13 -1.50
N LYS A 69 -10.70 18.21 -2.45
CA LYS A 69 -11.69 17.19 -2.83
C LYS A 69 -11.66 15.96 -1.92
N SER A 70 -10.60 15.78 -1.13
CA SER A 70 -10.47 14.70 -0.15
C SER A 70 -11.27 15.03 1.11
N ARG A 71 -11.87 14.01 1.74
CA ARG A 71 -12.60 14.16 3.02
C ARG A 71 -11.74 14.73 4.13
N THR A 72 -10.43 14.47 4.11
CA THR A 72 -9.50 14.96 5.13
C THR A 72 -8.95 16.35 4.81
N GLY A 73 -9.16 16.83 3.57
CA GLY A 73 -8.49 18.00 3.01
C GLY A 73 -7.10 17.72 2.45
N TYR A 74 -6.62 16.47 2.48
CA TYR A 74 -5.27 16.11 2.05
C TYR A 74 -5.22 14.78 1.29
N ALA A 75 -4.17 14.62 0.48
CA ALA A 75 -3.74 13.36 -0.11
C ALA A 75 -2.39 12.96 0.48
N GLN A 76 -2.30 11.75 1.03
CA GLN A 76 -1.03 11.11 1.39
C GLN A 76 -0.62 10.22 0.23
N ILE A 77 0.56 10.44 -0.34
CA ILE A 77 1.10 9.73 -1.49
C ILE A 77 2.41 9.07 -1.04
N ASP A 78 2.48 7.74 -1.14
CA ASP A 78 3.62 7.00 -0.59
C ASP A 78 4.91 7.38 -1.32
N HIS A 79 4.90 7.34 -2.67
CA HIS A 79 6.04 7.80 -3.45
C HIS A 79 5.62 8.44 -4.79
N VAL A 80 6.42 9.40 -5.25
CA VAL A 80 6.36 9.95 -6.61
C VAL A 80 7.76 9.90 -7.21
N VAL A 81 7.91 9.22 -8.35
CA VAL A 81 9.11 9.30 -9.19
C VAL A 81 8.86 10.28 -10.31
N ILE A 82 9.79 11.18 -10.55
CA ILE A 82 9.79 12.19 -11.60
C ILE A 82 10.87 11.76 -12.59
N SER A 83 10.49 11.47 -13.84
CA SER A 83 11.42 11.06 -14.89
C SER A 83 11.30 11.98 -16.11
N PRO A 84 12.21 11.85 -17.10
CA PRO A 84 12.12 12.60 -18.36
C PRO A 84 10.84 12.34 -19.17
N TYR A 85 10.09 11.28 -18.87
CA TYR A 85 8.90 10.87 -19.64
C TYR A 85 7.59 10.94 -18.85
N GLY A 86 7.63 11.32 -17.57
CA GLY A 86 6.43 11.47 -16.76
C GLY A 86 6.63 11.19 -15.28
N LEU A 87 5.51 11.13 -14.56
CA LEU A 87 5.47 10.88 -13.12
C LEU A 87 4.93 9.48 -12.83
N PHE A 88 5.66 8.69 -12.06
CA PHE A 88 5.16 7.45 -11.49
C PHE A 88 4.62 7.72 -10.09
N VAL A 89 3.32 7.52 -9.91
CA VAL A 89 2.64 7.70 -8.62
C VAL A 89 2.43 6.34 -8.01
N ILE A 90 3.06 6.09 -6.87
CA ILE A 90 3.20 4.76 -6.29
C ILE A 90 2.42 4.69 -4.99
N GLU A 91 1.53 3.70 -4.90
CA GLU A 91 0.81 3.33 -3.69
C GLU A 91 1.31 1.96 -3.21
N THR A 92 1.65 1.83 -1.94
CA THR A 92 2.19 0.60 -1.35
C THR A 92 1.14 -0.11 -0.50
N LYS A 93 1.02 -1.42 -0.67
CA LYS A 93 0.02 -2.25 0.01
C LYS A 93 0.68 -3.44 0.69
N ASN A 94 0.69 -3.40 2.02
CA ASN A 94 1.27 -4.45 2.83
C ASN A 94 0.21 -5.45 3.35
N TYR A 95 -0.23 -6.35 2.48
CA TYR A 95 -1.17 -7.42 2.80
C TYR A 95 -0.54 -8.81 2.69
N ASN A 96 -1.28 -9.81 3.16
CA ASN A 96 -0.97 -11.23 2.98
C ASN A 96 -2.22 -11.96 2.46
N GLY A 97 -2.05 -12.76 1.41
CA GLY A 97 -3.08 -13.60 0.82
C GLY A 97 -3.57 -13.12 -0.54
N GLU A 98 -4.72 -13.63 -0.97
CA GLU A 98 -5.22 -13.43 -2.33
C GLU A 98 -5.88 -12.06 -2.51
N ILE A 99 -5.42 -11.27 -3.46
CA ILE A 99 -5.99 -9.97 -3.82
C ILE A 99 -6.96 -10.16 -4.99
N LYS A 100 -8.22 -9.76 -4.78
CA LYS A 100 -9.29 -9.83 -5.78
C LYS A 100 -9.99 -8.50 -5.97
N GLY A 101 -10.13 -8.08 -7.22
CA GLY A 101 -10.90 -6.91 -7.61
C GLY A 101 -10.59 -6.46 -9.04
N GLY A 102 -11.51 -5.72 -9.63
CA GLY A 102 -11.41 -5.09 -10.94
C GLY A 102 -11.35 -3.56 -10.87
N ARG A 103 -11.10 -2.93 -12.02
CA ARG A 103 -10.98 -1.46 -12.14
C ARG A 103 -12.23 -0.70 -11.68
N SER A 104 -13.41 -1.24 -11.99
CA SER A 104 -14.72 -0.64 -11.67
C SER A 104 -15.19 -0.91 -10.23
N ASP A 105 -14.55 -1.84 -9.51
CA ASP A 105 -14.96 -2.18 -8.16
C ASP A 105 -14.61 -1.04 -7.20
N LYS A 106 -15.59 -0.61 -6.38
CA LYS A 106 -15.31 0.38 -5.32
C LYS A 106 -14.40 -0.18 -4.23
N GLN A 107 -14.47 -1.49 -3.99
CA GLN A 107 -13.69 -2.17 -2.96
C GLN A 107 -13.11 -3.47 -3.50
N TRP A 108 -11.86 -3.73 -3.17
CA TRP A 108 -11.18 -4.99 -3.42
C TRP A 108 -11.21 -5.85 -2.17
N SER A 109 -10.92 -7.14 -2.32
CA SER A 109 -10.86 -8.07 -1.19
C SER A 109 -9.50 -8.72 -1.04
N VAL A 110 -9.14 -8.99 0.21
CA VAL A 110 -7.97 -9.76 0.62
C VAL A 110 -8.48 -11.08 1.22
N SER A 111 -8.18 -12.19 0.55
CA SER A 111 -8.59 -13.56 0.86
C SER A 111 -10.09 -13.71 1.15
N ASN A 112 -10.94 -12.91 0.48
CA ASN A 112 -12.40 -12.83 0.73
C ASN A 112 -12.81 -12.48 2.17
N ARG A 113 -11.88 -12.12 3.06
CA ARG A 113 -12.15 -11.85 4.49
C ARG A 113 -12.13 -10.36 4.81
N PHE A 114 -11.22 -9.63 4.20
CA PHE A 114 -11.05 -8.19 4.41
C PHE A 114 -11.36 -7.44 3.14
N LYS A 115 -12.07 -6.31 3.25
CA LYS A 115 -12.33 -5.39 2.14
C LYS A 115 -11.45 -4.16 2.29
N MET A 116 -10.78 -3.79 1.20
CA MET A 116 -10.02 -2.56 1.09
C MET A 116 -10.65 -1.67 0.04
N TYR A 117 -10.53 -0.35 0.18
CA TYR A 117 -10.84 0.55 -0.92
C TYR A 117 -9.97 0.21 -2.12
N ASN A 118 -10.52 0.33 -3.33
CA ASN A 118 -9.78 -0.01 -4.55
C ASN A 118 -8.51 0.86 -4.64
N PRO A 119 -7.32 0.25 -4.64
CA PRO A 119 -6.06 0.99 -4.63
C PRO A 119 -5.84 1.77 -5.94
N LEU A 120 -6.39 1.32 -7.06
CA LEU A 120 -6.34 2.05 -8.33
C LEU A 120 -7.12 3.37 -8.22
N MET A 121 -8.32 3.32 -7.66
CA MET A 121 -9.13 4.52 -7.43
C MET A 121 -8.49 5.46 -6.40
N GLN A 122 -7.84 4.90 -5.37
CA GLN A 122 -7.07 5.68 -4.39
C GLN A 122 -5.95 6.45 -5.10
N ASN A 123 -5.16 5.75 -5.90
CA ASN A 123 -4.03 6.33 -6.60
C ASN A 123 -4.45 7.31 -7.71
N TYR A 124 -5.59 7.09 -8.36
CA TYR A 124 -6.21 8.09 -9.22
C TYR A 124 -6.50 9.40 -8.46
N GLY A 125 -7.00 9.31 -7.23
CA GLY A 125 -7.18 10.48 -6.36
C GLY A 125 -5.87 11.21 -6.05
N HIS A 126 -4.77 10.47 -5.88
CA HIS A 126 -3.43 11.04 -5.71
C HIS A 126 -2.94 11.76 -6.97
N ILE A 127 -3.10 11.14 -8.14
CA ILE A 127 -2.81 11.76 -9.44
C ILE A 127 -3.61 13.05 -9.61
N LYS A 128 -4.91 13.06 -9.29
CA LYS A 128 -5.74 14.27 -9.38
C LYS A 128 -5.30 15.38 -8.41
N ALA A 129 -4.76 15.03 -7.25
CA ALA A 129 -4.18 16.01 -6.34
C ALA A 129 -2.90 16.61 -6.95
N LEU A 130 -1.99 15.78 -7.49
CA LEU A 130 -0.77 16.23 -8.16
C LEU A 130 -1.07 17.14 -9.36
N GLU A 131 -2.00 16.72 -10.24
CA GLU A 131 -2.44 17.51 -11.39
C GLU A 131 -2.94 18.91 -10.97
N SER A 132 -3.65 19.02 -9.85
CA SER A 132 -4.18 20.29 -9.38
C SER A 132 -3.10 21.28 -8.90
N HIS A 133 -1.92 20.79 -8.53
CA HIS A 133 -0.81 21.58 -8.00
C HIS A 133 0.30 21.84 -9.00
N LEU A 134 0.59 20.88 -9.86
CA LEU A 134 1.59 21.01 -10.92
C LEU A 134 1.06 21.79 -12.12
N GLY A 135 -0.25 22.06 -12.16
CA GLY A 135 -0.87 22.84 -13.22
C GLY A 135 -0.64 22.22 -14.60
N LYS A 136 -0.63 23.06 -15.64
CA LYS A 136 -0.28 22.64 -17.02
C LYS A 136 1.22 22.76 -17.29
N ILE A 137 2.10 22.52 -16.30
CA ILE A 137 3.53 22.35 -16.56
C ILE A 137 3.64 21.11 -17.44
N ASN A 138 3.66 21.31 -18.75
CA ASN A 138 3.71 20.29 -19.80
C ASN A 138 2.56 19.25 -19.74
N GLN A 139 2.37 18.47 -20.81
CA GLN A 139 1.41 17.36 -20.81
C GLN A 139 2.02 16.18 -20.05
N ILE A 140 2.19 16.32 -18.73
CA ILE A 140 2.79 15.28 -17.88
C ILE A 140 1.98 13.99 -18.02
N LYS A 141 2.66 12.92 -18.42
CA LYS A 141 2.11 11.57 -18.36
C LYS A 141 2.20 11.06 -16.91
N TYR A 142 1.09 10.58 -16.38
CA TYR A 142 1.04 9.96 -15.05
C TYR A 142 0.91 8.45 -15.20
N ILE A 143 1.80 7.70 -14.56
CA ILE A 143 1.81 6.25 -14.51
C ILE A 143 1.44 5.85 -13.08
N SER A 144 0.31 5.18 -12.91
CA SER A 144 -0.15 4.65 -11.63
C SER A 144 0.53 3.30 -11.38
N ILE A 145 1.20 3.14 -10.24
CA ILE A 145 1.74 1.85 -9.80
C ILE A 145 1.20 1.53 -8.41
N ILE A 146 0.58 0.35 -8.26
CA ILE A 146 0.26 -0.21 -6.95
C ILE A 146 1.26 -1.33 -6.65
N SER A 147 2.06 -1.14 -5.61
CA SER A 147 3.07 -2.09 -5.15
C SER A 147 2.50 -2.94 -4.01
N PHE A 148 2.45 -4.26 -4.19
CA PHE A 148 2.07 -5.20 -3.12
C PHE A 148 3.27 -6.01 -2.65
N THR A 149 3.32 -6.41 -1.38
CA THR A 149 4.36 -7.37 -0.96
C THR A 149 4.19 -8.73 -1.63
N MET A 150 5.28 -9.48 -1.80
CA MET A 150 5.28 -10.86 -2.31
C MET A 150 4.46 -11.86 -1.49
N ARG A 151 3.93 -11.48 -0.33
CA ARG A 151 2.99 -12.29 0.47
C ARG A 151 1.59 -12.32 -0.15
N CYS A 152 1.34 -11.50 -1.16
CA CYS A 152 0.10 -11.48 -1.91
C CYS A 152 0.13 -12.48 -3.07
N ARG A 153 -1.06 -12.90 -3.50
CA ARG A 153 -1.30 -13.60 -4.79
C ARG A 153 -2.37 -12.83 -5.54
N PHE A 154 -2.19 -12.60 -6.83
CA PHE A 154 -3.12 -11.79 -7.62
C PHE A 154 -4.19 -12.63 -8.32
N SER A 155 -5.45 -12.25 -8.11
CA SER A 155 -6.63 -12.71 -8.85
C SER A 155 -7.38 -11.47 -9.37
N ILE A 156 -6.70 -10.74 -10.25
CA ILE A 156 -7.08 -9.47 -10.86
C ILE A 156 -6.97 -9.59 -12.39
N ASP A 157 -7.39 -8.56 -13.11
CA ASP A 157 -7.14 -8.42 -14.55
C ASP A 157 -5.62 -8.51 -14.87
N PRO A 158 -5.18 -9.49 -15.69
CA PRO A 158 -3.77 -9.63 -16.08
C PRO A 158 -3.20 -8.41 -16.81
N ASP A 159 -4.03 -7.59 -17.46
CA ASP A 159 -3.57 -6.37 -18.15
C ASP A 159 -2.96 -5.35 -17.18
N LEU A 160 -3.36 -5.38 -15.90
CA LEU A 160 -2.75 -4.58 -14.83
C LEU A 160 -1.28 -4.96 -14.57
N ARG A 161 -0.75 -6.05 -15.15
CA ARG A 161 0.68 -6.42 -15.06
C ARG A 161 1.43 -6.26 -16.37
N LYS A 162 0.76 -5.83 -17.44
CA LYS A 162 1.38 -5.68 -18.75
C LYS A 162 2.00 -4.29 -18.88
N ILE A 163 3.25 -4.22 -19.32
CA ILE A 163 4.05 -2.98 -19.35
C ILE A 163 3.46 -1.85 -20.22
N HIS A 164 2.57 -2.18 -21.16
CA HIS A 164 1.88 -1.17 -21.95
C HIS A 164 0.82 -0.40 -21.15
N SER A 165 0.34 -0.94 -20.03
CA SER A 165 -0.62 -0.25 -19.18
C SER A 165 0.02 0.96 -18.49
N ASP A 166 -0.78 2.01 -18.28
CA ASP A 166 -0.43 3.15 -17.42
C ASP A 166 -0.97 2.96 -15.99
N GLU A 167 -1.66 1.84 -15.72
CA GLU A 167 -2.06 1.41 -14.38
C GLU A 167 -1.48 0.02 -14.13
N LEU A 168 -0.43 -0.05 -13.31
CA LEU A 168 0.36 -1.24 -13.07
C LEU A 168 0.18 -1.75 -11.64
N ILE A 169 0.17 -3.07 -11.49
CA ILE A 169 0.21 -3.77 -10.22
C ILE A 169 1.45 -4.63 -10.18
N VAL A 170 2.34 -4.34 -9.25
CA VAL A 170 3.65 -4.98 -9.16
C VAL A 170 3.85 -5.60 -7.79
N TYR A 171 4.76 -6.57 -7.70
CA TYR A 171 5.30 -6.91 -6.41
C TYR A 171 6.36 -5.89 -6.01
N ASP A 172 6.50 -5.65 -4.71
CA ASP A 172 7.45 -4.72 -4.14
C ASP A 172 8.91 -5.02 -4.51
N VAL A 173 9.27 -6.29 -4.74
CA VAL A 173 10.61 -6.69 -5.24
C VAL A 173 10.83 -6.42 -6.73
N GLU A 174 9.76 -6.17 -7.48
CA GLU A 174 9.79 -5.98 -8.94
C GLU A 174 9.72 -4.49 -9.32
N LEU A 175 9.58 -3.59 -8.34
CA LEU A 175 9.18 -2.21 -8.59
C LEU A 175 10.18 -1.47 -9.49
N SER A 176 11.47 -1.47 -9.17
CA SER A 176 12.48 -0.77 -9.98
C SER A 176 12.60 -1.36 -11.38
N GLU A 177 12.46 -2.67 -11.52
CA GLU A 177 12.48 -3.37 -12.82
C GLU A 177 11.31 -2.93 -13.70
N PHE A 178 10.10 -2.84 -13.14
CA PHE A 178 8.91 -2.37 -13.85
C PHE A 178 9.02 -0.90 -14.23
N ILE A 179 9.51 -0.04 -13.32
CA ILE A 179 9.76 1.38 -13.63
C ILE A 179 10.77 1.48 -14.78
N GLY A 180 11.92 0.79 -14.69
CA GLY A 180 12.94 0.81 -15.74
C GLY A 180 12.43 0.32 -17.10
N ARG A 181 11.62 -0.74 -17.13
CA ARG A 181 11.00 -1.22 -18.38
C ARG A 181 9.97 -0.25 -18.94
N LYS A 182 9.20 0.41 -18.08
CA LYS A 182 8.21 1.40 -18.51
C LYS A 182 8.94 2.63 -19.05
N LEU A 183 10.02 3.08 -18.41
CA LEU A 183 10.88 4.16 -18.92
C LEU A 183 11.42 3.85 -20.31
N LYS A 184 12.05 2.69 -20.53
CA LYS A 184 12.55 2.27 -21.86
C LYS A 184 11.44 2.22 -22.91
N ARG A 185 10.24 1.82 -22.52
CA ARG A 185 9.09 1.82 -23.42
C ARG A 185 8.69 3.24 -23.79
N LEU A 186 8.60 4.14 -22.81
CA LEU A 186 8.25 5.55 -23.07
C LEU A 186 9.32 6.22 -23.94
N GLU A 187 10.60 5.97 -23.67
CA GLU A 187 11.72 6.39 -24.51
C GLU A 187 11.56 5.92 -25.96
N ALA A 188 11.14 4.67 -26.18
CA ALA A 188 10.90 4.15 -27.52
C ALA A 188 9.63 4.72 -28.19
N GLU A 189 8.63 5.17 -27.41
CA GLU A 189 7.38 5.76 -27.89
C GLU A 189 7.51 7.26 -28.21
N HIS A 190 8.54 7.93 -27.68
CA HIS A 190 8.74 9.37 -27.80
C HIS A 190 10.08 9.69 -28.47
N SER A 191 10.05 10.50 -29.54
CA SER A 191 11.27 10.92 -30.24
C SER A 191 12.21 11.80 -29.41
N SER A 192 11.75 12.33 -28.28
CA SER A 192 12.52 13.14 -27.34
C SER A 192 11.94 13.01 -25.94
N GLU A 193 12.72 13.44 -24.93
CA GLU A 193 12.24 13.62 -23.57
C GLU A 193 11.04 14.59 -23.54
N LEU A 194 10.10 14.34 -22.62
CA LEU A 194 8.91 15.17 -22.42
C LEU A 194 9.11 16.23 -21.33
N LEU A 195 10.05 15.97 -20.42
CA LEU A 195 10.40 16.83 -19.30
C LEU A 195 11.91 17.05 -19.35
N THR A 196 12.32 18.31 -19.44
CA THR A 196 13.72 18.72 -19.32
C THR A 196 14.20 18.59 -17.87
N GLU A 197 15.51 18.66 -17.65
CA GLU A 197 16.07 18.70 -16.29
C GLU A 197 15.48 19.86 -15.45
N GLU A 198 15.24 21.02 -16.07
CA GLU A 198 14.60 22.15 -15.40
C GLU A 198 13.15 21.84 -15.00
N ASP A 199 12.38 21.20 -15.88
CA ASP A 199 11.01 20.77 -15.54
C ASP A 199 11.02 19.79 -14.36
N ILE A 200 11.92 18.80 -14.39
CA ILE A 200 12.09 17.80 -13.31
C ILE A 200 12.43 18.49 -11.99
N ASN A 201 13.35 19.46 -12.01
CA ASN A 201 13.73 20.25 -10.84
C ASN A 201 12.57 21.11 -10.32
N GLN A 202 11.83 21.76 -11.21
CA GLN A 202 10.68 22.58 -10.86
C GLN A 202 9.56 21.75 -10.22
N ILE A 203 9.25 20.57 -10.78
CA ILE A 203 8.27 19.63 -10.23
C ILE A 203 8.73 19.17 -8.84
N TYR A 204 9.97 18.71 -8.71
CA TYR A 204 10.54 18.25 -7.44
C TYR A 204 10.43 19.33 -6.35
N ASN A 205 10.88 20.55 -6.65
CA ASN A 205 10.86 21.66 -5.70
C ASN A 205 9.42 22.08 -5.34
N THR A 206 8.50 22.03 -6.30
CA THR A 206 7.08 22.32 -6.07
C THR A 206 6.46 21.31 -5.11
N LEU A 207 6.65 20.02 -5.36
CA LEU A 207 6.13 18.96 -4.50
C LEU A 207 6.76 19.00 -3.11
N ASN A 208 8.07 19.26 -3.01
CA ASN A 208 8.75 19.38 -1.73
C ASN A 208 8.20 20.56 -0.90
N ARG A 209 7.91 21.70 -1.53
CA ARG A 209 7.30 22.87 -0.87
C ARG A 209 5.86 22.63 -0.43
N LEU A 210 5.09 21.84 -1.19
CA LEU A 210 3.71 21.48 -0.85
C LEU A 210 3.63 20.41 0.23
N ASN A 211 4.70 19.64 0.44
CA ASN A 211 4.72 18.55 1.39
C ASN A 211 4.60 19.08 2.82
N ILE A 212 3.52 18.71 3.50
CA ILE A 212 3.26 19.06 4.88
C ILE A 212 4.03 18.07 5.78
N THR A 213 5.08 18.56 6.41
CA THR A 213 5.95 17.77 7.31
C THR A 213 5.56 17.88 8.78
N ASP A 214 4.63 18.79 9.11
CA ASP A 214 4.16 19.00 10.48
C ASP A 214 3.51 17.73 11.06
N SER A 215 4.06 17.27 12.19
CA SER A 215 3.65 16.01 12.83
C SER A 215 2.22 16.08 13.37
N GLN A 216 1.77 17.26 13.82
CA GLN A 216 0.40 17.43 14.31
C GLN A 216 -0.61 17.28 13.16
N THR A 217 -0.36 17.95 12.03
CA THR A 217 -1.21 17.87 10.83
C THR A 217 -1.26 16.45 10.27
N LYS A 218 -0.12 15.73 10.25
CA LYS A 218 -0.08 14.31 9.88
C LYS A 218 -0.94 13.46 10.83
N ALA A 219 -0.86 13.68 12.14
CA ALA A 219 -1.68 12.95 13.12
C ALA A 219 -3.18 13.24 12.96
N GLU A 220 -3.56 14.51 12.78
CA GLU A 220 -4.94 14.92 12.54
C GLU A 220 -5.53 14.30 11.26
N HIS A 221 -4.72 14.22 10.20
CA HIS A 221 -5.08 13.54 8.97
C HIS A 221 -5.41 12.06 9.22
N VAL A 222 -4.54 11.33 9.92
CA VAL A 222 -4.74 9.92 10.26
C VAL A 222 -6.01 9.71 11.09
N GLU A 223 -6.30 10.60 12.05
CA GLU A 223 -7.52 10.53 12.85
C GLU A 223 -8.78 10.80 12.03
N LYS A 224 -8.74 11.77 11.10
CA LYS A 224 -9.86 12.02 10.15
C LYS A 224 -10.12 10.80 9.26
N ILE A 225 -9.09 10.08 8.81
CA ILE A 225 -9.24 8.82 8.06
C ILE A 225 -9.98 7.78 8.91
N LYS A 226 -9.54 7.55 10.15
CA LYS A 226 -10.15 6.54 11.04
C LYS A 226 -11.63 6.81 11.28
N ARG A 227 -12.01 8.07 11.51
CA ARG A 227 -13.41 8.48 11.72
C ARG A 227 -14.28 8.31 10.46
N SER A 228 -13.70 8.40 9.28
CA SER A 228 -14.43 8.25 8.01
C SER A 228 -14.69 6.79 7.58
N LYS A 229 -14.04 5.82 8.24
CA LYS A 229 -14.20 4.38 7.99
C LYS A 229 -15.22 3.70 8.92
N GLY A 230 -15.72 4.41 9.93
CA GLY A 230 -16.84 3.98 10.78
C GLY A 230 -18.16 4.53 10.26
#